data_AF-A0A939ZF06-F1
#
_entry.id   AF-A0A939ZF06-F1
#
_cell.length_a   1.000
_cell.length_b   1.000
_cell.length_c   1.000
_cell.angle_alpha   90.00
_cell.angle_beta   90.00
_cell.angle_gamma   90.00
#
_symmetry.space_group_name_H-M   'P 1'
#
loop_
_entity.id
_entity.type
_entity.pdbx_description
1 polymer ?
#
loop_
_entity_poly.entity_id
_entity_poly.type
_entity_poly.pdbx_seq_one_letter_code
_entity_poly.pdbx_strand_id
1 'polypeptide(L)'
;VIDVYSKSIIDLIGEIARDLVDAIVGGLNGITSNEEENYFISVTTLTDNTNAKTVGRAKDPSGTTYITSDSNDKESVTFTLAGSGGRYHGEYDMAGYSVTDDDFSKDTSGHAVLRVISSTRKDSGDKSAISLHLRTNSDIPLIVNIENDDPENPRVEIADTEGDITVNK
;
A
#
# COMPACT_ATOMS: atom_id res chain seq x y z
N VAL A 1 20.77 -58.63 -11.46
CA VAL A 1 21.41 -57.56 -12.24
C VAL A 1 20.65 -56.29 -11.91
N ILE A 2 21.29 -55.36 -11.19
CA ILE A 2 20.66 -54.12 -10.73
C ILE A 2 20.89 -53.10 -11.83
N ASP A 3 19.82 -52.69 -12.51
CA ASP A 3 19.86 -51.61 -13.50
C ASP A 3 19.83 -50.29 -12.73
N VAL A 4 21.02 -49.71 -12.51
CA VAL A 4 21.18 -48.45 -11.80
C VAL A 4 21.08 -47.32 -12.82
N TYR A 5 19.88 -46.75 -12.92
CA TYR A 5 19.53 -45.45 -13.52
C TYR A 5 20.70 -44.64 -14.11
N SER A 6 20.91 -44.73 -15.42
CA SER A 6 21.67 -43.73 -16.17
C SER A 6 20.68 -42.69 -16.73
N LYS A 7 20.53 -41.55 -16.05
CA LYS A 7 19.88 -40.39 -16.67
C LYS A 7 20.72 -39.94 -17.87
N SER A 8 20.08 -39.65 -19.01
CA SER A 8 20.77 -39.07 -20.15
C SER A 8 21.36 -37.70 -19.76
N ILE A 9 22.49 -37.33 -20.36
CA ILE A 9 23.07 -35.99 -20.20
C ILE A 9 22.04 -34.91 -20.57
N ILE A 10 21.17 -35.19 -21.54
CA ILE A 10 20.11 -34.26 -21.97
C ILE A 10 19.06 -34.06 -20.87
N ASP A 11 18.68 -35.12 -20.17
CA ASP A 11 17.70 -35.06 -19.08
C ASP A 11 18.27 -34.30 -17.88
N LEU A 12 19.55 -34.53 -17.58
CA LEU A 12 20.26 -33.83 -16.52
C LEU A 12 20.36 -32.33 -16.81
N ILE A 13 20.63 -31.95 -18.07
CA ILE A 13 20.65 -30.54 -18.49
C ILE A 13 19.25 -29.91 -18.37
N GLY A 14 18.20 -30.64 -18.74
CA GLY A 14 16.82 -30.16 -18.66
C GLY A 14 16.35 -29.91 -17.22
N GLU A 15 16.77 -30.74 -16.27
CA GLU A 15 16.46 -30.61 -14.84
C GLU A 15 17.20 -29.40 -14.24
N ILE A 16 18.51 -29.28 -14.51
CA ILE A 16 19.32 -28.12 -14.07
C ILE A 16 18.74 -26.81 -14.61
N ALA A 17 18.31 -26.78 -15.87
CA ALA A 17 17.73 -25.57 -16.47
C ALA A 17 16.41 -25.15 -15.79
N ARG A 18 15.55 -26.12 -15.42
CA ARG A 18 14.30 -25.84 -14.70
C ARG A 18 14.56 -25.32 -13.30
N ASP A 19 15.45 -25.99 -12.56
CA ASP A 19 15.83 -25.57 -11.21
C ASP A 19 16.44 -24.16 -11.21
N LEU A 20 17.24 -23.82 -12.22
CA LEU A 20 17.79 -22.47 -12.37
C LEU A 20 16.70 -21.43 -12.64
N VAL A 21 15.73 -21.74 -13.50
CA VAL A 21 14.61 -20.84 -13.82
C VAL A 21 13.74 -20.63 -12.59
N ASP A 22 13.39 -21.70 -11.86
CA ASP A 22 12.57 -21.62 -10.65
C ASP A 22 13.29 -20.85 -9.53
N ALA A 23 14.61 -21.03 -9.39
CA ALA A 23 15.42 -20.26 -8.45
C ALA A 23 15.52 -18.77 -8.83
N ILE A 24 15.63 -18.45 -10.12
CA ILE A 24 15.66 -17.07 -10.61
C ILE A 24 14.30 -16.39 -10.43
N VAL A 25 13.20 -17.06 -10.83
CA VAL A 25 11.84 -16.54 -10.68
C VAL A 25 11.46 -16.42 -9.20
N GLY A 26 11.77 -17.42 -8.38
CA GLY A 26 11.59 -17.38 -6.94
C GLY A 26 12.42 -16.27 -6.27
N GLY A 27 13.65 -16.06 -6.73
CA GLY A 27 14.52 -14.97 -6.27
C GLY A 27 14.03 -13.58 -6.67
N LEU A 28 13.52 -13.42 -7.89
CA LEU A 28 12.94 -12.16 -8.39
C LEU A 28 11.66 -11.78 -7.63
N ASN A 29 10.79 -12.75 -7.32
CA ASN A 29 9.60 -12.54 -6.51
C ASN A 29 9.93 -12.15 -5.05
N GLY A 30 11.15 -12.43 -4.59
CA GLY A 30 11.66 -12.05 -3.26
C GLY A 30 12.45 -10.75 -3.21
N ILE A 31 12.76 -10.14 -4.36
CA ILE A 31 13.24 -8.76 -4.42
C ILE A 31 11.99 -7.89 -4.37
N THR A 32 11.47 -7.67 -3.17
CA THR A 32 10.58 -6.54 -2.93
C THR A 32 11.39 -5.29 -3.28
N SER A 33 11.13 -4.65 -4.41
CA SER A 33 11.38 -3.23 -4.49
C SER A 33 10.61 -2.64 -3.32
N ASN A 34 11.31 -2.11 -2.32
CA ASN A 34 10.68 -1.10 -1.47
C ASN A 34 10.39 0.06 -2.42
N GLU A 35 9.26 -0.02 -3.14
CA GLU A 35 8.75 1.11 -3.88
C GLU A 35 8.64 2.25 -2.86
N GLU A 36 9.24 3.39 -3.19
CA GLU A 36 9.26 4.49 -2.24
C GLU A 36 7.83 4.92 -1.97
N GLU A 37 7.40 4.74 -0.72
CA GLU A 37 6.07 5.16 -0.29
C GLU A 37 5.95 6.68 -0.52
N ASN A 38 4.88 7.12 -1.17
CA ASN A 38 4.65 8.53 -1.47
C ASN A 38 3.69 9.16 -0.47
N TYR A 39 2.70 8.37 -0.05
CA TYR A 39 1.68 8.76 0.91
C TYR A 39 1.45 7.62 1.89
N PHE A 40 0.94 7.96 3.07
CA PHE A 40 0.55 6.98 4.05
C PHE A 40 -0.80 7.29 4.70
N ILE A 41 -1.46 6.22 5.13
CA ILE A 41 -2.60 6.25 6.04
C ILE A 41 -2.26 5.32 7.21
N SER A 42 -2.41 5.81 8.43
CA SER A 42 -2.29 5.00 9.65
C SER A 42 -3.63 4.97 10.36
N VAL A 43 -4.07 3.76 10.76
CA VAL A 43 -5.31 3.55 11.54
C VAL A 43 -4.99 2.70 12.76
N THR A 44 -5.07 3.30 13.93
CA THR A 44 -4.69 2.67 15.19
C THR A 44 -5.78 2.84 16.26
N THR A 45 -5.59 2.16 17.38
CA THR A 45 -6.38 2.34 18.60
C THR A 45 -6.21 3.77 19.11
N LEU A 46 -7.32 4.42 19.46
CA LEU A 46 -7.25 5.69 20.19
C LEU A 46 -6.64 5.45 21.58
N THR A 47 -5.55 6.16 21.87
CA THR A 47 -4.95 6.23 23.20
C THR A 47 -4.72 7.69 23.55
N ASP A 48 -4.51 8.00 24.83
CA ASP A 48 -4.38 9.38 25.32
C ASP A 48 -3.28 10.22 24.63
N ASN A 49 -2.36 9.59 23.90
CA ASN A 49 -1.22 10.23 23.23
C ASN A 49 -1.12 9.94 21.73
N THR A 50 -2.16 9.40 21.09
CA THR A 50 -2.11 9.04 19.66
C THR A 50 -3.33 9.51 18.90
N ASN A 51 -3.11 10.12 17.73
CA ASN A 51 -4.16 10.27 16.75
C ASN A 51 -4.57 8.88 16.26
N ALA A 52 -5.86 8.58 16.31
CA ALA A 52 -6.40 7.29 15.91
C ALA A 52 -6.28 7.07 14.39
N LYS A 53 -6.40 8.14 13.60
CA LYS A 53 -6.06 8.11 12.17
C LYS A 53 -5.17 9.26 11.77
N THR A 54 -4.30 8.99 10.81
CA THR A 54 -3.47 10.00 10.15
C THR A 54 -3.43 9.70 8.66
N VAL A 55 -3.59 10.72 7.82
CA VAL A 55 -3.35 10.69 6.38
C VAL A 55 -2.31 11.76 6.06
N GLY A 56 -1.34 11.46 5.21
CA GLY A 56 -0.33 12.46 4.87
C GLY A 56 0.68 12.03 3.81
N ARG A 57 1.51 12.99 3.41
CA ARG A 57 2.67 12.73 2.55
C ARG A 57 3.72 11.96 3.33
N ALA A 58 4.28 10.93 2.72
CA ALA A 58 5.41 10.23 3.28
C ALA A 58 6.64 11.14 3.38
N LYS A 59 7.54 10.82 4.32
CA LYS A 59 8.80 11.57 4.51
C LYS A 59 8.59 13.09 4.71
N ASP A 60 7.48 13.51 5.31
CA ASP A 60 7.24 14.91 5.72
C ASP A 60 7.53 15.11 7.23
N PRO A 61 8.78 15.43 7.62
CA PRO A 61 9.13 15.62 9.03
C PRO A 61 8.45 16.84 9.67
N SER A 62 7.91 17.75 8.85
CA SER A 62 7.18 18.92 9.36
C SER A 62 5.76 18.58 9.79
N GLY A 63 5.20 17.46 9.28
CA GLY A 63 3.80 17.06 9.47
C GLY A 63 2.80 18.08 8.94
N THR A 64 3.22 19.06 8.14
CA THR A 64 2.34 20.12 7.63
C THR A 64 1.33 19.61 6.63
N THR A 65 1.62 18.46 6.02
CA THR A 65 0.70 17.79 5.11
C THR A 65 -0.32 16.89 5.84
N TYR A 66 -0.22 16.71 7.17
CA TYR A 66 -1.00 15.66 7.83
C TYR A 66 -2.41 16.11 8.19
N ILE A 67 -3.38 15.24 7.93
CA ILE A 67 -4.71 15.30 8.55
C ILE A 67 -4.76 14.21 9.61
N THR A 68 -5.10 14.58 10.83
CA THR A 68 -5.18 13.68 11.97
C THR A 68 -6.56 13.71 12.61
N SER A 69 -7.03 12.56 13.08
CA SER A 69 -8.29 12.44 13.83
C SER A 69 -8.08 11.59 15.08
N ASP A 70 -8.66 12.03 16.19
CA ASP A 70 -8.74 11.32 17.47
C ASP A 70 -10.12 10.66 17.68
N SER A 71 -10.94 10.56 16.62
CA SER A 71 -12.25 9.92 16.67
C SER A 71 -12.14 8.41 16.86
N ASN A 72 -12.89 7.86 17.83
CA ASN A 72 -13.10 6.42 18.00
C ASN A 72 -14.36 5.95 17.26
N ASP A 73 -14.50 6.31 15.99
CA ASP A 73 -15.54 5.82 15.09
C ASP A 73 -14.95 5.55 13.70
N LYS A 74 -15.76 4.95 12.81
CA LYS A 74 -15.39 4.81 11.40
C LYS A 74 -15.48 6.17 10.70
N GLU A 75 -14.41 6.59 10.03
CA GLU A 75 -14.38 7.85 9.27
C GLU A 75 -14.21 7.61 7.77
N SER A 76 -14.82 8.47 6.97
CA SER A 76 -14.62 8.47 5.53
C SER A 76 -13.29 9.16 5.19
N VAL A 77 -12.47 8.50 4.39
CA VAL A 77 -11.23 9.04 3.82
C VAL A 77 -11.33 8.97 2.31
N THR A 78 -11.10 10.08 1.64
CA THR A 78 -10.89 10.10 0.18
C THR A 78 -9.42 10.37 -0.08
N PHE A 79 -8.81 9.59 -0.95
CA PHE A 79 -7.50 9.88 -1.52
C PHE A 79 -7.60 9.94 -3.04
N THR A 80 -7.10 11.03 -3.63
CA THR A 80 -7.07 11.25 -5.07
C THR A 80 -5.63 11.48 -5.51
N LEU A 81 -5.15 10.69 -6.45
CA LEU A 81 -3.96 10.99 -7.23
C LEU A 81 -4.36 11.75 -8.50
N ALA A 82 -3.71 12.87 -8.79
CA ALA A 82 -3.97 13.62 -10.00
C ALA A 82 -2.67 14.10 -10.64
N GLY A 83 -2.72 14.40 -11.94
CA GLY A 83 -1.59 14.96 -12.68
C GLY A 83 -1.33 14.27 -14.00
N SER A 84 -0.43 14.85 -14.79
CA SER A 84 0.01 14.24 -16.05
C SER A 84 1.33 14.83 -16.51
N GLY A 85 2.05 14.09 -17.35
CA GLY A 85 3.28 14.59 -17.98
C GLY A 85 4.38 14.93 -16.96
N GLY A 86 4.51 14.11 -15.91
CA GLY A 86 5.56 14.26 -14.89
C GLY A 86 5.27 15.29 -13.81
N ARG A 87 4.06 15.84 -13.73
CA ARG A 87 3.61 16.68 -12.63
C ARG A 87 2.40 16.03 -11.98
N TYR A 88 2.59 15.58 -10.75
CA TYR A 88 1.60 14.85 -9.98
C TYR A 88 1.41 15.54 -8.63
N HIS A 89 0.22 15.34 -8.06
CA HIS A 89 -0.14 15.81 -6.73
C HIS A 89 -1.14 14.85 -6.09
N GLY A 90 -1.09 14.76 -4.77
CA GLY A 90 -2.04 14.01 -3.96
C GLY A 90 -3.04 14.95 -3.30
N GLU A 91 -4.30 14.58 -3.32
CA GLU A 91 -5.38 15.25 -2.57
C GLU A 91 -5.99 14.25 -1.61
N TYR A 92 -6.19 14.64 -0.36
CA TYR A 92 -6.88 13.79 0.60
C TYR A 92 -7.78 14.56 1.54
N ASP A 93 -8.89 13.92 1.82
CA ASP A 93 -9.97 14.42 2.65
C ASP A 93 -10.27 13.42 3.77
N MET A 94 -10.32 13.92 5.00
CA MET A 94 -10.79 13.16 6.15
C MET A 94 -11.60 14.07 7.07
N ALA A 95 -12.81 13.63 7.42
CA ALA A 95 -13.71 14.35 8.33
C ALA A 95 -13.99 15.82 7.94
N GLY A 96 -13.97 16.15 6.63
CA GLY A 96 -14.23 17.50 6.12
C GLY A 96 -13.02 18.44 6.11
N TYR A 97 -11.84 17.92 6.44
CA TYR A 97 -10.56 18.60 6.22
C TYR A 97 -9.93 18.05 4.94
N SER A 98 -9.45 18.95 4.09
CA SER A 98 -8.82 18.63 2.80
C SER A 98 -7.40 19.18 2.75
N VAL A 99 -6.46 18.41 2.21
CA VAL A 99 -5.09 18.83 1.91
C VAL A 99 -4.78 18.48 0.45
N THR A 100 -4.15 19.42 -0.25
CA THR A 100 -3.56 19.22 -1.58
C THR A 100 -2.05 19.36 -1.45
N ASP A 101 -1.31 18.34 -1.84
CA ASP A 101 0.15 18.29 -1.85
C ASP A 101 0.69 18.44 -3.28
N ASP A 102 0.99 19.68 -3.66
CA ASP A 102 1.47 20.04 -5.01
C ASP A 102 2.95 19.70 -5.28
N ASP A 103 3.70 19.20 -4.29
CA ASP A 103 5.15 19.00 -4.38
C ASP A 103 5.54 17.57 -4.82
N PHE A 104 4.58 16.78 -5.30
CA PHE A 104 4.75 15.36 -5.66
C PHE A 104 5.39 15.12 -7.05
N SER A 105 6.18 16.08 -7.54
CA SER A 105 6.68 16.09 -8.93
C SER A 105 8.05 15.43 -9.17
N LYS A 106 8.69 14.81 -8.16
CA LYS A 106 10.10 14.36 -8.28
C LYS A 106 10.42 12.88 -8.08
N ASP A 107 9.52 12.05 -7.55
CA ASP A 107 9.91 10.72 -7.04
C ASP A 107 9.04 9.54 -7.53
N THR A 108 8.43 9.60 -8.72
CA THR A 108 7.62 8.47 -9.22
C THR A 108 8.39 7.59 -10.20
N SER A 109 8.58 6.32 -9.85
CA SER A 109 9.12 5.25 -10.72
C SER A 109 8.07 4.78 -11.74
N GLY A 110 7.31 5.72 -12.32
CA GLY A 110 6.20 5.46 -13.23
C GLY A 110 4.88 5.05 -12.56
N HIS A 111 4.79 5.11 -11.23
CA HIS A 111 3.60 4.85 -10.42
C HIS A 111 3.68 5.65 -9.11
N ALA A 112 2.57 5.75 -8.39
CA ALA A 112 2.52 6.28 -7.03
C ALA A 112 2.14 5.19 -6.02
N VAL A 113 2.67 5.27 -4.80
CA VAL A 113 2.42 4.30 -3.72
C VAL A 113 1.75 4.97 -2.54
N LEU A 114 0.57 4.45 -2.18
CA LEU A 114 -0.14 4.73 -0.94
C LEU A 114 -0.01 3.54 0.00
N ARG A 115 0.68 3.73 1.13
CA ARG A 115 0.79 2.72 2.17
C ARG A 115 -0.31 2.92 3.21
N VAL A 116 -1.07 1.87 3.51
CA VAL A 116 -2.10 1.88 4.55
C VAL A 116 -1.71 0.90 5.64
N ILE A 117 -1.50 1.37 6.85
CA ILE A 117 -1.06 0.55 7.98
C ILE A 117 -2.15 0.59 9.04
N SER A 118 -2.53 -0.59 9.54
CA SER A 118 -3.46 -0.69 10.66
C SER A 118 -2.92 -1.53 11.80
N SER A 119 -3.41 -1.28 13.02
CA SER A 119 -3.13 -2.13 14.18
C SER A 119 -4.28 -3.09 14.46
N THR A 120 -4.02 -4.16 15.20
CA THR A 120 -5.10 -4.95 15.81
C THR A 120 -5.93 -4.10 16.77
N ARG A 121 -7.18 -4.51 16.98
CA ARG A 121 -8.07 -3.85 17.95
C ARG A 121 -7.70 -4.25 19.37
N LYS A 122 -7.78 -3.29 20.29
CA LYS A 122 -7.53 -3.56 21.72
C LYS A 122 -8.64 -4.42 22.32
N ASP A 123 -9.89 -4.07 22.02
CA ASP A 123 -11.10 -4.72 22.50
C ASP A 123 -12.31 -4.30 21.64
N SER A 124 -13.51 -4.77 21.97
CA SER A 124 -14.74 -4.45 21.22
C SER A 124 -15.20 -2.99 21.33
N GLY A 125 -14.63 -2.21 22.26
CA GLY A 125 -14.90 -0.78 22.40
C GLY A 125 -14.06 0.08 21.43
N ASP A 126 -13.03 -0.49 20.84
CA ASP A 126 -12.21 0.12 19.81
C ASP A 126 -12.93 0.07 18.45
N LYS A 127 -13.47 1.21 18.04
CA LYS A 127 -14.25 1.39 16.81
C LYS A 127 -13.52 2.22 15.77
N SER A 128 -12.29 2.64 16.04
CA SER A 128 -11.45 3.35 15.08
C SER A 128 -11.28 2.52 13.81
N ALA A 129 -11.71 3.07 12.69
CA ALA A 129 -11.70 2.46 11.38
C ALA A 129 -11.81 3.54 10.30
N ILE A 130 -11.54 3.18 9.04
CA ILE A 130 -11.75 4.04 7.88
C ILE A 130 -12.57 3.33 6.80
N SER A 131 -13.34 4.13 6.08
CA SER A 131 -13.94 3.83 4.79
C SER A 131 -13.13 4.59 3.74
N LEU A 132 -12.30 3.89 2.96
CA LEU A 132 -11.33 4.48 2.04
C LEU A 132 -11.88 4.49 0.61
N HIS A 133 -12.01 5.69 0.05
CA HIS A 133 -12.37 5.96 -1.33
C HIS A 133 -11.11 6.36 -2.10
N LEU A 134 -10.81 5.65 -3.18
CA LEU A 134 -9.58 5.82 -3.94
C LEU A 134 -9.90 6.32 -5.35
N ARG A 135 -9.27 7.41 -5.76
CA ARG A 135 -9.43 7.97 -7.11
C ARG A 135 -8.07 8.21 -7.74
N THR A 136 -7.96 7.99 -9.04
CA THR A 136 -6.84 8.49 -9.82
C THR A 136 -7.32 9.13 -11.12
N ASN A 137 -6.92 10.37 -11.32
CA ASN A 137 -7.07 11.13 -12.55
C ASN A 137 -5.69 11.37 -13.19
N SER A 138 -4.78 10.42 -12.99
CA SER A 138 -3.39 10.49 -13.42
C SER A 138 -3.09 9.63 -14.65
N ASP A 139 -2.02 9.94 -15.37
CA ASP A 139 -1.45 9.08 -16.42
C ASP A 139 -0.47 8.01 -15.87
N ILE A 140 -0.32 7.93 -14.55
CA ILE A 140 0.38 6.85 -13.83
C ILE A 140 -0.55 6.12 -12.86
N PRO A 141 -0.34 4.80 -12.63
CA PRO A 141 -1.15 4.02 -11.71
C PRO A 141 -0.89 4.38 -10.24
N LEU A 142 -1.90 4.15 -9.41
CA LEU A 142 -1.81 4.19 -7.95
C LEU A 142 -1.76 2.76 -7.39
N ILE A 143 -0.69 2.44 -6.67
CA ILE A 143 -0.51 1.19 -5.94
C ILE A 143 -0.85 1.43 -4.47
N VAL A 144 -1.78 0.66 -3.93
CA VAL A 144 -2.22 0.75 -2.53
C VAL A 144 -1.82 -0.51 -1.81
N ASN A 145 -0.95 -0.37 -0.80
CA ASN A 145 -0.47 -1.50 0.00
C ASN A 145 -1.09 -1.42 1.40
N ILE A 146 -2.00 -2.34 1.72
CA ILE A 146 -2.64 -2.45 3.03
C ILE A 146 -1.87 -3.47 3.86
N GLU A 147 -1.36 -3.04 5.01
CA GLU A 147 -0.51 -3.82 5.89
C GLU A 147 -1.13 -4.01 7.27
N ASN A 148 -0.99 -5.22 7.81
CA ASN A 148 -1.36 -5.60 9.18
C ASN A 148 -2.86 -5.43 9.51
N ASP A 149 -3.72 -5.26 8.51
CA ASP A 149 -5.17 -5.23 8.72
C ASP A 149 -5.70 -6.62 9.06
N ASP A 150 -6.47 -6.69 10.14
CA ASP A 150 -7.05 -7.94 10.62
C ASP A 150 -8.16 -8.40 9.66
N PRO A 151 -8.05 -9.59 9.03
CA PRO A 151 -9.05 -10.05 8.07
C PRO A 151 -10.40 -10.39 8.72
N GLU A 152 -10.42 -10.72 10.01
CA GLU A 152 -11.66 -11.03 10.74
C GLU A 152 -12.32 -9.76 11.30
N ASN A 153 -11.52 -8.73 11.58
CA ASN A 153 -11.99 -7.49 12.18
C ASN A 153 -11.27 -6.24 11.62
N PRO A 154 -11.44 -5.96 10.31
CA PRO A 154 -10.65 -4.95 9.63
C PRO A 154 -10.93 -3.55 10.16
N ARG A 155 -9.89 -2.71 10.15
CA ARG A 155 -10.00 -1.26 10.31
C ARG A 155 -10.11 -0.56 8.97
N VAL A 156 -9.64 -1.20 7.89
CA VAL A 156 -9.59 -0.60 6.57
C VAL A 156 -10.60 -1.28 5.65
N GLU A 157 -11.61 -0.52 5.25
CA GLU A 157 -12.56 -0.90 4.22
C GLU A 157 -12.26 -0.11 2.95
N ILE A 158 -12.08 -0.79 1.81
CA ILE A 158 -12.07 -0.13 0.49
C ILE A 158 -13.52 0.03 0.05
N ALA A 159 -14.00 1.27 0.07
CA ALA A 159 -15.39 1.58 -0.24
C ALA A 159 -15.64 1.73 -1.74
N ASP A 160 -14.75 2.44 -2.44
CA ASP A 160 -14.72 2.47 -3.91
C ASP A 160 -13.32 2.79 -4.46
N THR A 161 -13.15 2.45 -5.73
CA THR A 161 -11.95 2.71 -6.53
C THR A 161 -12.37 3.26 -7.90
N GLU A 162 -11.74 4.34 -8.33
CA GLU A 162 -11.95 4.96 -9.63
C GLU A 162 -10.61 5.25 -10.34
N GLY A 163 -10.43 4.74 -11.56
CA GLY A 163 -9.20 4.89 -12.34
C GLY A 163 -8.23 3.69 -12.26
N ASP A 164 -6.98 3.89 -12.67
CA ASP A 164 -5.93 2.86 -12.67
C ASP A 164 -5.33 2.65 -11.27
N ILE A 165 -5.97 1.78 -10.49
CA ILE A 165 -5.62 1.51 -9.09
C ILE A 165 -5.43 0.02 -8.87
N THR A 166 -4.32 -0.35 -8.22
CA THR A 166 -4.06 -1.71 -7.73
C THR A 166 -4.07 -1.71 -6.21
N VAL A 167 -4.85 -2.60 -5.58
CA VAL A 167 -4.89 -2.75 -4.13
C VAL A 167 -4.31 -4.12 -3.74
N ASN A 168 -3.29 -4.09 -2.89
CA ASN A 168 -2.66 -5.25 -2.26
C ASN A 168 -3.05 -5.28 -0.79
N LYS A 169 -3.59 -6.41 -0.30
CA LYS A 169 -4.02 -6.61 1.09
C LYS A 169 -3.56 -7.98 1.58
#